data_AF-A0AAU2RUE8-F1
#
_entry.id   AF-A0AAU2RUE8-F1
#
_cell.length_a   1.000
_cell.length_b   1.000
_cell.length_c   1.000
_cell.angle_alpha   90.00
_cell.angle_beta   90.00
_cell.angle_gamma   90.00
#
_symmetry.space_group_name_H-M   'P 1'
#
loop_
_entity.id
_entity.type
_entity.pdbx_description
1 polymer ?
#
loop_
_entity_poly.entity_id
_entity_poly.type
_entity_poly.pdbx_seq_one_letter_code
_entity_poly.pdbx_strand_id
1 'polypeptide(L)'
;MRIGCSADVPDEIASDLWQIGIPAGLIGYEYQPLGKAALLDGIGLNGLVAFGTSGLFGRIGIDVASRRVVHIPTPASATANHVNRNLGLFHECVAATIARFPFYEEGEEESFQAAADELRDLIATLDDTALAHNGFWETLCDDVGIGDYANWRD
;
A
#
# COMPACT_ATOMS: atom_id res chain seq x y z
N MET A 1 11.32 2.01 -7.06
CA MET A 1 11.77 3.29 -7.64
C MET A 1 12.14 4.29 -6.56
N ARG A 2 12.96 5.29 -6.89
CA ARG A 2 13.31 6.40 -5.99
C ARG A 2 12.52 7.64 -6.38
N ILE A 3 12.13 8.43 -5.39
CA ILE A 3 11.37 9.67 -5.58
C ILE A 3 12.07 10.83 -4.88
N GLY A 4 11.84 12.05 -5.35
CA GLY A 4 12.30 13.24 -4.63
C GLY A 4 11.50 13.44 -3.34
N CYS A 5 12.03 14.23 -2.40
CA CYS A 5 11.33 14.65 -1.19
C CYS A 5 11.11 16.17 -1.18
N SER A 6 10.02 16.64 -0.56
CA SER A 6 9.90 18.07 -0.22
C SER A 6 10.89 18.43 0.90
N ALA A 7 11.16 19.73 1.05
CA ALA A 7 12.13 20.21 2.04
C ALA A 7 11.70 19.91 3.50
N ASP A 8 10.40 19.74 3.71
CA ASP A 8 9.81 19.51 5.03
C ASP A 8 9.79 18.02 5.44
N VAL A 9 10.24 17.11 4.56
CA VAL A 9 10.34 15.68 4.90
C VAL A 9 11.52 15.48 5.86
N PRO A 10 11.34 14.79 7.01
CA PRO A 10 12.44 14.52 7.94
C PRO A 10 13.57 13.71 7.29
N ASP A 11 14.82 14.07 7.58
CA ASP A 11 16.03 13.50 6.95
C ASP A 11 16.09 11.97 7.03
N GLU A 12 15.68 11.39 8.16
CA GLU A 12 15.66 9.94 8.34
C GLU A 12 14.69 9.25 7.38
N ILE A 13 13.51 9.84 7.16
CA ILE A 13 12.50 9.29 6.24
C ILE A 13 12.95 9.50 4.79
N ALA A 14 13.54 10.65 4.48
CA ALA A 14 14.11 10.91 3.17
C ALA A 14 15.24 9.90 2.85
N SER A 15 16.07 9.56 3.84
CA SER A 15 17.11 8.54 3.71
C SER A 15 16.52 7.16 3.42
N ASP A 16 15.49 6.73 4.15
CA ASP A 16 14.81 5.45 3.88
C ASP A 16 14.24 5.40 2.47
N LEU A 17 13.52 6.45 2.04
CA LEU A 17 12.94 6.55 0.70
C LEU A 17 14.02 6.53 -0.39
N TRP A 18 15.22 7.03 -0.10
CA TRP A 18 16.34 6.96 -1.02
C TRP A 18 17.00 5.58 -1.07
N GLN A 19 17.21 4.96 0.10
CA GLN A 19 17.90 3.68 0.24
C GLN A 19 17.03 2.50 -0.23
N ILE A 20 15.79 2.44 0.27
CA ILE A 20 14.83 1.35 0.01
C ILE A 20 14.05 1.62 -1.28
N GLY A 21 13.64 2.89 -1.48
CA GLY A 21 12.70 3.25 -2.54
C GLY A 21 11.26 2.87 -2.20
N ILE A 22 10.36 3.17 -3.13
CA ILE A 22 8.95 2.77 -3.11
C ILE A 22 8.64 1.84 -4.29
N PRO A 23 7.62 0.98 -4.22
CA PRO A 23 7.20 0.20 -5.37
C PRO A 23 6.83 1.08 -6.56
N ALA A 24 7.22 0.65 -7.77
CA ALA A 24 6.95 1.39 -9.00
C ALA A 24 5.66 0.93 -9.70
N GLY A 25 5.21 -0.28 -9.39
CA GLY A 25 4.06 -0.89 -10.02
C GLY A 25 2.75 -0.46 -9.38
N LEU A 26 1.69 -0.62 -10.16
CA LEU A 26 0.34 -0.21 -9.86
C LEU A 26 -0.44 -1.48 -9.49
N ILE A 27 -1.15 -1.44 -8.36
CA ILE A 27 -2.10 -2.50 -7.98
C ILE A 27 -3.48 -1.91 -8.19
N GLY A 28 -4.02 -2.04 -9.40
CA GLY A 28 -5.27 -1.38 -9.77
C GLY A 28 -5.33 0.11 -9.38
N TYR A 29 -6.44 0.52 -8.76
CA TYR A 29 -6.55 1.85 -8.14
C TYR A 29 -6.03 1.89 -6.69
N GLU A 30 -5.61 0.76 -6.12
CA GLU A 30 -5.25 0.65 -4.70
C GLU A 30 -3.92 1.32 -4.37
N TYR A 31 -2.94 1.27 -5.28
CA TYR A 31 -1.67 1.94 -5.07
C TYR A 31 -1.09 2.54 -6.34
N GLN A 32 -0.71 3.81 -6.27
CA GLN A 32 0.10 4.47 -7.29
C GLN A 32 1.22 5.31 -6.64
N PRO A 33 2.46 5.24 -7.14
CA PRO A 33 3.56 6.03 -6.60
C PRO A 33 3.39 7.52 -6.94
N LEU A 34 3.69 8.40 -5.98
CA LEU A 34 3.82 9.84 -6.23
C LEU A 34 5.18 10.15 -6.86
N GLY A 35 5.25 11.16 -7.71
CA GLY A 35 6.54 11.64 -8.25
C GLY A 35 7.45 12.31 -7.21
N LYS A 36 6.88 12.71 -6.06
CA LYS A 36 7.58 13.38 -4.97
C LYS A 36 6.89 13.11 -3.64
N ALA A 37 7.66 12.75 -2.61
CA ALA A 37 7.17 12.62 -1.25
C ALA A 37 6.94 13.98 -0.60
N ALA A 38 5.89 14.09 0.21
CA ALA A 38 5.53 15.31 0.91
C ALA A 38 5.04 15.03 2.33
N LEU A 39 5.41 15.90 3.27
CA LEU A 39 4.87 15.87 4.63
C LEU A 39 3.44 16.41 4.62
N LEU A 40 2.53 15.67 5.27
CA LEU A 40 1.16 16.05 5.56
C LEU A 40 1.02 16.24 7.07
N ASP A 41 0.74 17.46 7.48
CA ASP A 41 0.50 17.82 8.88
C ASP A 41 -0.91 17.43 9.34
N GLY A 42 -1.12 17.42 10.65
CA GLY A 42 -2.46 17.21 11.24
C GLY A 42 -2.92 15.75 11.29
N ILE A 43 -2.04 14.80 10.94
CA ILE A 43 -2.28 13.36 11.05
C ILE A 43 -1.35 12.78 12.10
N GLY A 44 -1.91 12.06 13.07
CA GLY A 44 -1.12 11.49 14.16
C GLY A 44 -0.39 12.57 14.97
N LEU A 45 0.71 12.19 15.62
CA LEU A 45 1.48 13.10 16.48
C LEU A 45 2.41 14.03 15.70
N ASN A 46 3.08 13.49 14.67
CA ASN A 46 4.17 14.17 13.95
C ASN A 46 3.91 14.29 12.44
N GLY A 47 2.70 14.02 11.97
CA GLY A 47 2.37 14.01 10.56
C GLY A 47 2.70 12.71 9.84
N LEU A 48 2.45 12.73 8.53
CA LEU A 48 2.57 11.62 7.62
C LEU A 48 3.41 12.04 6.40
N VAL A 49 4.45 11.31 6.06
CA VAL A 49 5.15 11.52 4.77
C VAL A 49 4.46 10.69 3.70
N ALA A 50 3.62 11.31 2.88
CA ALA A 50 2.93 10.65 1.79
C ALA A 50 3.88 10.40 0.61
N PHE A 51 3.86 9.17 0.08
CA PHE A 51 4.65 8.75 -1.07
C PHE A 51 3.83 8.04 -2.15
N GLY A 52 2.55 7.73 -1.87
CA GLY A 52 1.64 7.11 -2.83
C GLY A 52 0.21 7.58 -2.66
N THR A 53 -0.62 7.30 -3.66
CA THR A 53 -2.07 7.46 -3.61
C THR A 53 -2.74 6.09 -3.56
N SER A 54 -3.94 6.06 -2.98
CA SER A 54 -4.82 4.89 -2.95
C SER A 54 -6.25 5.34 -3.23
N GLY A 55 -6.92 4.68 -4.15
CA GLY A 55 -8.20 5.10 -4.70
C GLY A 55 -8.21 6.56 -5.21
N LEU A 56 -9.37 7.20 -5.12
CA LEU A 56 -9.57 8.57 -5.62
C LEU A 56 -8.96 9.65 -4.70
N PHE A 57 -8.97 9.42 -3.39
CA PHE A 57 -8.66 10.46 -2.40
C PHE A 57 -7.62 10.04 -1.37
N GLY A 58 -7.31 8.75 -1.29
CA GLY A 58 -6.44 8.20 -0.26
C GLY A 58 -4.97 8.55 -0.49
N ARG A 59 -4.20 8.45 0.59
CA ARG A 59 -2.74 8.54 0.56
C ARG A 59 -2.13 7.38 1.33
N ILE A 60 -1.05 6.84 0.78
CA ILE A 60 -0.17 5.92 1.48
C ILE A 60 1.10 6.69 1.84
N GLY A 61 1.55 6.53 3.07
CA GLY A 61 2.70 7.24 3.60
C GLY A 61 3.35 6.57 4.80
N ILE A 62 4.41 7.19 5.30
CA ILE A 62 5.13 6.77 6.50
C ILE A 62 4.72 7.68 7.66
N ASP A 63 4.11 7.10 8.70
CA ASP A 63 3.85 7.84 9.95
C ASP A 63 5.19 8.25 10.57
N VAL A 64 5.37 9.55 10.82
CA VAL A 64 6.68 10.11 11.19
C VAL A 64 7.14 9.58 12.54
N ALA A 65 6.22 9.37 13.49
CA ALA A 65 6.55 8.97 14.84
C ALA A 65 6.92 7.47 14.95
N SER A 66 6.15 6.61 14.29
CA SER A 66 6.28 5.14 14.40
C SER A 66 7.07 4.50 13.26
N ARG A 67 7.30 5.23 12.17
CA ARG A 67 7.95 4.76 10.93
C ARG A 67 7.19 3.60 10.24
N ARG A 68 5.94 3.38 10.62
CA ARG A 68 5.04 2.42 9.97
C ARG A 68 4.49 3.00 8.68
N VAL A 69 4.19 2.11 7.74
CA VAL A 69 3.43 2.49 6.55
C VAL A 69 1.96 2.50 6.91
N VAL A 70 1.28 3.58 6.56
CA VAL A 70 -0.11 3.82 6.89
C VAL A 70 -0.87 4.39 5.71
N HIS A 71 -2.18 4.23 5.74
CA HIS A 71 -3.13 4.72 4.75
C HIS A 71 -4.08 5.73 5.40
N ILE A 72 -4.28 6.87 4.76
CA ILE A 72 -5.40 7.77 5.06
C ILE A 72 -6.41 7.68 3.91
N PRO A 73 -7.70 7.39 4.18
CA PRO A 73 -8.70 7.23 3.12
C PRO A 73 -9.09 8.57 2.48
N THR A 74 -8.96 9.69 3.20
CA THR A 74 -9.25 11.02 2.68
C THR A 74 -8.26 12.05 3.23
N PRO A 75 -8.06 13.21 2.57
CA PRO A 75 -7.22 14.29 3.08
C PRO A 75 -7.70 14.89 4.41
N ALA A 76 -8.98 14.72 4.75
CA ALA A 76 -9.58 15.24 5.99
C ALA A 76 -9.50 14.23 7.16
N SER A 77 -8.94 13.04 6.93
CA SER A 77 -8.83 12.00 7.95
C SER A 77 -7.86 12.43 9.05
N ALA A 78 -8.34 12.48 10.29
CA ALA A 78 -7.51 12.77 11.47
C ALA A 78 -6.68 11.55 11.93
N THR A 79 -7.04 10.36 11.45
CA THR A 79 -6.41 9.08 11.79
C THR A 79 -5.91 8.38 10.55
N ALA A 80 -4.80 7.65 10.70
CA ALA A 80 -4.26 6.78 9.67
C ALA A 80 -4.47 5.31 10.06
N ASN A 81 -4.74 4.48 9.06
CA ASN A 81 -4.91 3.04 9.20
C ASN A 81 -3.58 2.34 8.94
N HIS A 82 -3.27 1.31 9.72
CA HIS A 82 -2.05 0.51 9.52
C HIS A 82 -2.06 -0.18 8.15
N VAL A 83 -0.90 -0.21 7.49
CA VAL A 83 -0.69 -0.92 6.22
C VAL A 83 0.43 -1.94 6.37
N ASN A 84 1.62 -1.51 6.79
CA ASN A 84 2.75 -2.40 7.06
C ASN A 84 3.62 -1.86 8.19
N ARG A 85 4.37 -2.75 8.83
CA ARG A 85 5.29 -2.40 9.92
C ARG A 85 6.38 -1.41 9.52
N ASN A 86 6.85 -1.46 8.28
CA ASN A 86 7.86 -0.54 7.75
C ASN A 86 7.84 -0.52 6.21
N LEU A 87 8.61 0.40 5.64
CA LEU A 87 8.71 0.62 4.19
C LEU A 87 9.25 -0.61 3.42
N GLY A 88 10.21 -1.34 4.00
CA GLY A 88 10.79 -2.53 3.37
C GLY A 88 9.75 -3.64 3.18
N LEU A 89 8.98 -3.94 4.23
CA LEU A 89 7.91 -4.94 4.16
C LEU A 89 6.78 -4.51 3.24
N PHE A 90 6.41 -3.23 3.23
CA PHE A 90 5.47 -2.71 2.23
C PHE A 90 5.95 -2.95 0.80
N HIS A 91 7.26 -2.75 0.55
CA HIS A 91 7.84 -3.02 -0.76
C HIS A 91 7.71 -4.49 -1.14
N GLU A 92 8.09 -5.40 -0.24
CA GLU A 92 8.02 -6.84 -0.47
C GLU A 92 6.58 -7.30 -0.71
N CYS A 93 5.61 -6.83 0.09
CA CYS A 93 4.19 -7.15 -0.11
C CYS A 93 3.70 -6.68 -1.50
N VAL A 94 3.93 -5.41 -1.87
CA VAL A 94 3.50 -4.89 -3.18
C VAL A 94 4.16 -5.65 -4.33
N ALA A 95 5.46 -5.94 -4.24
CA ALA A 95 6.16 -6.71 -5.26
C ALA A 95 5.59 -8.13 -5.41
N ALA A 96 5.28 -8.79 -4.30
CA ALA A 96 4.69 -10.12 -4.28
C ALA A 96 3.25 -10.12 -4.85
N THR A 97 2.44 -9.11 -4.52
CA THR A 97 1.11 -8.90 -5.09
C THR A 97 1.16 -8.69 -6.60
N ILE A 98 2.05 -7.81 -7.09
CA ILE A 98 2.21 -7.57 -8.54
C ILE A 98 2.66 -8.84 -9.27
N ALA A 99 3.58 -9.61 -8.68
CA ALA A 99 4.05 -10.86 -9.27
C ALA A 99 2.95 -11.92 -9.40
N ARG A 100 1.85 -11.80 -8.62
CA ARG A 100 0.69 -12.67 -8.70
C ARG A 100 -0.36 -12.20 -9.72
N PHE A 101 -0.23 -10.98 -10.24
CA PHE A 101 -1.16 -10.40 -11.21
C PHE A 101 -0.89 -10.91 -12.64
N PRO A 102 -1.93 -11.22 -13.46
CA PRO A 102 -3.36 -11.22 -13.13
C PRO A 102 -3.74 -12.29 -12.10
N PHE A 103 -4.68 -11.97 -11.20
CA PHE A 103 -5.05 -12.88 -10.11
C PHE A 103 -5.79 -14.14 -10.59
N TYR A 104 -6.46 -14.07 -11.74
CA TYR A 104 -7.29 -15.13 -12.28
C TYR A 104 -6.99 -15.37 -13.76
N GLU A 105 -7.22 -16.59 -14.22
CA GLU A 105 -7.22 -16.94 -15.63
C GLU A 105 -8.61 -16.65 -16.25
N GLU A 106 -8.67 -16.34 -17.55
CA GLU A 106 -9.94 -16.07 -18.24
C GLU A 106 -10.89 -17.28 -18.14
N GLY A 107 -12.07 -17.08 -17.55
CA GLY A 107 -13.13 -18.09 -17.45
C GLY A 107 -13.17 -18.88 -16.14
N GLU A 108 -12.36 -18.55 -15.14
CA GLU A 108 -12.33 -19.23 -13.84
C GLU A 108 -13.02 -18.45 -12.71
N GLU A 109 -14.34 -18.27 -12.79
CA GLU A 109 -15.10 -17.60 -11.70
C GLU A 109 -15.06 -18.38 -10.38
N GLU A 110 -14.85 -19.70 -10.41
CA GLU A 110 -14.71 -20.54 -9.20
C GLU A 110 -13.36 -20.35 -8.48
N SER A 111 -12.38 -19.64 -9.08
CA SER A 111 -11.03 -19.48 -8.51
C SER A 111 -10.81 -18.19 -7.71
N PHE A 112 -11.80 -17.27 -7.65
CA PHE A 112 -11.60 -15.94 -7.06
C PHE A 112 -11.25 -16.00 -5.57
N GLN A 113 -12.00 -16.78 -4.79
CA GLN A 113 -11.73 -16.94 -3.37
C GLN A 113 -10.38 -17.64 -3.12
N ALA A 114 -10.01 -18.62 -3.95
CA ALA A 114 -8.73 -19.31 -3.83
C ALA A 114 -7.56 -18.34 -4.10
N ALA A 115 -7.66 -17.49 -5.12
CA ALA A 115 -6.67 -16.45 -5.40
C ALA A 115 -6.56 -15.44 -4.25
N ALA A 116 -7.68 -15.07 -3.63
CA ALA A 116 -7.69 -14.19 -2.46
C ALA A 116 -7.02 -14.84 -1.24
N ASP A 117 -7.29 -16.12 -0.98
CA ASP A 117 -6.70 -16.84 0.15
C ASP A 117 -5.19 -17.02 -0.03
N GLU A 118 -4.73 -17.36 -1.24
CA GLU A 118 -3.30 -17.39 -1.58
C GLU A 118 -2.63 -16.03 -1.37
N LEU A 119 -3.30 -14.94 -1.76
CA LEU A 119 -2.78 -13.59 -1.58
C LEU A 119 -2.71 -13.21 -0.09
N ARG A 120 -3.73 -13.58 0.72
CA ARG A 120 -3.71 -13.38 2.18
C ARG A 120 -2.54 -14.11 2.82
N ASP A 121 -2.34 -15.38 2.51
CA ASP A 121 -1.25 -16.18 3.05
C ASP A 121 0.13 -15.59 2.69
N LEU A 122 0.28 -15.14 1.44
CA LEU A 122 1.49 -14.48 0.96
C LEU A 122 1.79 -13.19 1.74
N ILE A 123 0.79 -12.31 1.89
CA ILE A 123 0.94 -11.04 2.61
C ILE A 123 1.23 -11.29 4.10
N ALA A 124 0.51 -12.21 4.74
CA ALA A 124 0.70 -12.55 6.15
C ALA A 124 2.10 -13.15 6.42
N THR A 125 2.65 -13.90 5.46
CA THR A 125 4.00 -14.45 5.55
C THR A 125 5.08 -13.36 5.53
N LEU A 126 4.89 -12.32 4.71
CA LEU A 126 5.81 -11.20 4.60
C LEU A 126 5.66 -10.23 5.78
N ASP A 127 4.41 -9.91 6.14
CA ASP A 127 4.10 -9.04 7.25
C ASP A 127 2.83 -9.49 7.98
N ASP A 128 2.99 -10.25 9.07
CA ASP A 128 1.89 -10.76 9.91
C ASP A 128 0.99 -9.67 10.55
N THR A 129 1.31 -8.39 10.39
CA THR A 129 0.47 -7.27 10.84
C THR A 129 -0.34 -6.61 9.72
N ALA A 130 -0.08 -6.97 8.47
CA ALA A 130 -0.62 -6.28 7.29
C ALA A 130 -2.11 -6.51 7.07
N LEU A 131 -2.63 -7.68 7.48
CA LEU A 131 -4.04 -8.05 7.40
C LEU A 131 -4.84 -7.55 8.62
N ALA A 132 -4.66 -6.27 8.97
CA ALA A 132 -5.50 -5.63 9.98
C ALA A 132 -6.95 -5.55 9.47
N HIS A 133 -7.92 -5.70 10.38
CA HIS A 133 -9.34 -5.67 10.02
C HIS A 133 -9.75 -4.30 9.44
N ASN A 134 -10.46 -4.32 8.31
CA ASN A 134 -10.75 -3.23 7.38
C ASN A 134 -9.50 -2.44 6.96
N GLY A 135 -8.36 -3.12 6.92
CA GLY A 135 -7.08 -2.60 6.50
C GLY A 135 -6.87 -2.70 5.00
N PHE A 136 -5.89 -1.95 4.50
CA PHE A 136 -5.58 -1.86 3.07
C PHE A 136 -5.46 -3.23 2.39
N TRP A 137 -4.67 -4.14 2.96
CA TRP A 137 -4.43 -5.46 2.38
C TRP A 137 -5.62 -6.41 2.52
N GLU A 138 -6.37 -6.34 3.63
CA GLU A 138 -7.57 -7.15 3.81
C GLU A 138 -8.62 -6.78 2.76
N THR A 139 -8.88 -5.47 2.57
CA THR A 139 -9.80 -4.97 1.54
C THR A 139 -9.36 -5.39 0.13
N LEU A 140 -8.08 -5.27 -0.22
CA LEU A 140 -7.58 -5.78 -1.51
C LEU A 140 -7.89 -7.27 -1.69
N CYS A 141 -7.67 -8.09 -0.67
CA CYS A 141 -7.97 -9.53 -0.75
C CYS A 141 -9.47 -9.80 -0.87
N ASP A 142 -10.31 -8.99 -0.22
CA ASP A 142 -11.77 -9.09 -0.35
C ASP A 142 -12.22 -8.73 -1.78
N ASP A 143 -11.68 -7.67 -2.36
CA ASP A 143 -11.92 -7.26 -3.75
C ASP A 143 -11.47 -8.36 -4.73
N VAL A 144 -10.34 -9.01 -4.43
CA VAL A 144 -9.89 -10.19 -5.18
C VAL A 144 -10.86 -11.36 -5.00
N GLY A 145 -11.42 -11.56 -3.81
CA GLY A 145 -12.37 -12.65 -3.54
C GLY A 145 -13.69 -12.51 -4.31
N ILE A 146 -14.11 -11.27 -4.61
CA ILE A 146 -15.36 -10.99 -5.34
C ILE A 146 -15.16 -10.82 -6.86
N GLY A 147 -13.91 -10.88 -7.34
CA GLY A 147 -13.61 -10.85 -8.77
C GLY A 147 -13.48 -9.43 -9.37
N ASP A 148 -13.25 -8.39 -8.57
CA ASP A 148 -13.17 -7.00 -9.06
C ASP A 148 -12.05 -6.79 -10.08
N TYR A 149 -11.04 -7.66 -10.07
CA TYR A 149 -9.91 -7.64 -10.99
C TYR A 149 -10.08 -8.54 -12.23
N ALA A 150 -11.21 -9.26 -12.37
CA ALA A 150 -11.38 -10.28 -13.41
C ALA A 150 -11.41 -9.72 -14.85
N ASN A 151 -11.76 -8.44 -15.01
CA ASN A 151 -11.79 -7.76 -16.30
C ASN A 151 -10.69 -6.68 -16.43
N TRP A 152 -9.72 -6.67 -15.52
CA TRP A 152 -8.63 -5.70 -15.57
C TRP A 152 -7.70 -6.02 -16.73
N ARG A 153 -7.42 -5.01 -17.56
CA ARG A 153 -6.43 -5.08 -18.64
C ARG A 153 -5.30 -4.12 -18.31
N ASP A 154 -4.06 -4.65 -18.31
CA ASP A 154 -2.83 -3.86 -18.16
C ASP A 154 -2.67 -2.78 -19.24
#